data_AF-A0A9X3MQP9-F1
#
_entry.id   AF-A0A9X3MQP9-F1
#
_cell.length_a   1.000
_cell.length_b   1.000
_cell.length_c   1.000
_cell.angle_alpha   90.00
_cell.angle_beta   90.00
_cell.angle_gamma   90.00
#
_symmetry.space_group_name_H-M   'P 1'
#
loop_
_entity.id
_entity.type
_entity.pdbx_description
1 polymer ?
#
loop_
_entity_poly.entity_id
_entity_poly.type
_entity_poly.pdbx_seq_one_letter_code
_entity_poly.pdbx_strand_id
1 'polypeptide(L)'
;MNGFGVRVGAAIVAAGAILSCAATAQAQRPADLGAGAPSGQMGVQLYDWSNYISSGAGEITCPAAPAPPTTDCVAPPAPSTTDSRLTRTFAYLASKNVRNVELYGYPGAPFPGSNPATPLNTAGLQDLRARGDQYGLRFVSRHGTLAEGNWGQEIEAARILGQEVIGAADPLNAGSTSLQQNLINAQQMNRIGKRSVEAGVGPAYFHNHASSFTAKINDAGVMKTQWQFLMDHTDPRYVKAQIDLGWAVSGSTLQDVVNLVSNPTYVARVISFHVKDVVNPRPAAGTADLRALGDGDINFAPIFAAAKNKVRYYLYEYDPVTPGNNGGFNPFTSADKSFAALQGDPAPVAYARSPQFTSVPAGTAAADNVKPITVTNTGDAPLVFTSAAPALAANADDGGNTTRDDFAIVSQDCSGKTLAAAKAAVADDPTTPADETAAAVAAGTCTINVGFKPTRTNYTSLARLTFASNSDDAMEVVPLAGTSTGDAISTVGGNVPSMLALSLPSQPGSFGTFAPTVAKSYETAVAASVVSTAGDATLSVSDPATVAPGHLVNGAFSLPSPLNARAINASNPTQAYAPLAEVTGTPLNLLSYTGPVNGDLVTIGFRQAIGAADVLRSGNYAKTLTFTLSTTAP
;
A
#
# COMPACT_ATOMS: atom_id res chain seq x y z
N MET A 1 76.06 10.40 -27.35
CA MET A 1 75.99 11.70 -26.67
C MET A 1 74.56 12.20 -26.75
N ASN A 2 73.92 12.34 -25.58
CA ASN A 2 72.83 13.25 -25.17
C ASN A 2 71.69 13.56 -26.18
N GLY A 3 70.40 13.46 -25.86
CA GLY A 3 69.70 13.22 -24.61
C GLY A 3 68.19 13.36 -24.87
N PHE A 4 67.37 12.54 -24.22
CA PHE A 4 65.90 12.63 -24.24
C PHE A 4 65.41 13.50 -23.08
N GLY A 5 64.66 14.55 -23.40
CA GLY A 5 63.96 15.38 -22.40
C GLY A 5 62.53 14.85 -22.18
N VAL A 6 62.27 14.32 -20.99
CA VAL A 6 60.93 13.95 -20.51
C VAL A 6 60.35 15.10 -19.68
N ARG A 7 59.12 15.50 -19.99
CA ARG A 7 58.35 16.51 -19.24
C ARG A 7 57.83 15.91 -17.93
N VAL A 8 58.12 16.60 -16.82
CA VAL A 8 57.65 16.31 -15.47
C VAL A 8 56.19 16.78 -15.33
N GLY A 9 55.29 15.86 -15.02
CA GLY A 9 53.92 16.13 -14.56
C GLY A 9 53.85 15.91 -13.04
N ALA A 10 53.41 16.94 -12.32
CA ALA A 10 53.33 16.97 -10.86
C ALA A 10 52.30 15.97 -10.31
N ALA A 11 52.75 15.10 -9.41
CA ALA A 11 51.89 14.28 -8.56
C ALA A 11 51.50 15.08 -7.32
N ILE A 12 50.20 15.32 -7.13
CA ILE A 12 49.65 15.85 -5.88
C ILE A 12 49.51 14.67 -4.91
N VAL A 13 50.32 14.69 -3.85
CA VAL A 13 50.21 13.79 -2.71
C VAL A 13 49.11 14.33 -1.79
N ALA A 14 47.98 13.63 -1.71
CA ALA A 14 47.01 13.81 -0.64
C ALA A 14 47.14 12.61 0.31
N ALA A 15 47.89 12.80 1.39
CA ALA A 15 48.05 11.83 2.46
C ALA A 15 47.41 12.36 3.76
N GLY A 16 46.63 11.49 4.40
CA GLY A 16 46.53 11.43 5.86
C GLY A 16 45.33 12.10 6.50
N ALA A 17 44.26 11.32 6.77
CA ALA A 17 43.56 11.24 8.06
C ALA A 17 42.25 10.42 7.95
N ILE A 18 42.33 9.10 7.70
CA ILE A 18 41.22 8.17 7.97
C ILE A 18 41.82 6.82 8.39
N LEU A 19 42.45 6.73 9.56
CA LEU A 19 42.88 5.44 10.12
C LEU A 19 43.14 5.60 11.61
N SER A 20 42.08 5.47 12.43
CA SER A 20 42.27 5.14 13.85
C SER A 20 41.06 4.48 14.52
N CYS A 21 39.83 4.54 13.98
CA CYS A 21 38.68 3.93 14.66
C CYS A 21 38.40 2.46 14.25
N ALA A 22 38.98 1.93 13.17
CA ALA A 22 38.75 0.55 12.75
C ALA A 22 39.49 -0.50 13.62
N ALA A 23 40.55 -0.09 14.32
CA ALA A 23 41.43 -1.01 15.04
C ALA A 23 40.83 -1.53 16.36
N THR A 24 39.87 -0.83 16.97
CA THR A 24 39.29 -1.24 18.26
C THR A 24 38.16 -2.26 18.11
N ALA A 25 37.36 -2.20 17.04
CA ALA A 25 36.29 -3.18 16.77
C ALA A 25 36.84 -4.56 16.37
N GLN A 26 37.97 -4.62 15.64
CA GLN A 26 38.64 -5.89 15.31
C GLN A 26 39.28 -6.60 16.51
N ALA A 27 39.50 -5.92 17.65
CA ALA A 27 40.35 -6.44 18.72
C ALA A 27 39.68 -7.47 19.66
N GLN A 28 38.36 -7.72 19.54
CA GLN A 28 37.62 -8.61 20.46
C GLN A 28 36.74 -9.69 19.80
N ARG A 29 36.65 -9.73 18.46
CA ARG A 29 35.78 -10.71 17.77
C ARG A 29 36.44 -12.10 17.68
N PRO A 30 35.76 -13.17 18.12
CA PRO A 30 36.25 -14.54 17.93
C PRO A 30 36.50 -14.88 16.45
N ALA A 31 37.58 -15.62 16.15
CA ALA A 31 38.03 -15.85 14.77
C ALA A 31 37.05 -16.69 13.94
N ASP A 32 36.31 -17.57 14.61
CA ASP A 32 35.21 -18.38 14.09
C ASP A 32 33.99 -17.56 13.64
N LEU A 33 33.85 -16.29 14.05
CA LEU A 33 32.80 -15.39 13.53
C LEU A 33 33.25 -14.62 12.26
N GLY A 34 34.54 -14.71 11.89
CA GLY A 34 35.07 -14.11 10.66
C GLY A 34 34.90 -12.59 10.60
N ALA A 35 34.26 -12.11 9.53
CA ALA A 35 34.01 -10.67 9.32
C ALA A 35 32.84 -10.13 10.18
N GLY A 36 32.11 -10.99 10.89
CA GLY A 36 30.86 -10.63 11.57
C GLY A 36 29.75 -10.24 10.58
N ALA A 37 28.68 -9.65 11.13
CA ALA A 37 27.55 -9.13 10.37
C ALA A 37 27.51 -7.60 10.45
N PRO A 38 27.20 -6.89 9.34
CA PRO A 38 26.93 -5.46 9.36
C PRO A 38 25.88 -5.09 10.41
N SER A 39 26.11 -4.02 11.16
CA SER A 39 25.22 -3.59 12.25
C SER A 39 23.76 -3.36 11.81
N GLY A 40 23.55 -2.86 10.59
CA GLY A 40 22.22 -2.68 10.00
C GLY A 40 21.46 -3.98 9.68
N GLN A 41 22.18 -5.09 9.52
CA GLN A 41 21.66 -6.45 9.25
C GLN A 41 21.51 -7.29 10.53
N MET A 42 22.19 -6.91 11.62
CA MET A 42 22.10 -7.60 12.91
C MET A 42 20.71 -7.46 13.52
N GLY A 43 20.26 -8.52 14.16
CA GLY A 43 19.00 -8.55 14.90
C GLY A 43 18.96 -9.64 15.94
N VAL A 44 17.76 -9.87 16.45
CA VAL A 44 17.47 -10.95 17.40
C VAL A 44 16.21 -11.68 17.02
N GLN A 45 16.13 -12.94 17.45
CA GLN A 45 14.84 -13.56 17.70
C GLN A 45 14.40 -13.24 19.13
N LEU A 46 13.22 -12.63 19.29
CA LEU A 46 12.74 -12.18 20.62
C LEU A 46 12.49 -13.37 21.58
N TYR A 47 12.44 -14.59 21.05
CA TYR A 47 12.29 -15.82 21.82
C TYR A 47 13.40 -16.02 22.86
N ASP A 48 14.59 -15.46 22.66
CA ASP A 48 15.69 -15.48 23.63
C ASP A 48 15.28 -14.95 25.02
N TRP A 49 14.31 -14.02 25.06
CA TRP A 49 13.76 -13.45 26.30
C TRP A 49 12.49 -14.15 26.77
N SER A 50 12.08 -15.31 26.26
CA SER A 50 10.73 -15.83 26.54
C SER A 50 10.48 -16.18 28.01
N ASN A 51 11.47 -16.78 28.69
CA ASN A 51 11.41 -17.00 30.14
C ASN A 51 11.36 -15.69 30.93
N TYR A 52 12.08 -14.66 30.48
CA TYR A 52 12.05 -13.33 31.07
C TYR A 52 10.68 -12.66 30.87
N ILE A 53 10.22 -12.53 29.63
CA ILE A 53 8.94 -11.89 29.28
C ILE A 53 7.77 -12.57 30.02
N SER A 54 7.77 -13.89 30.12
CA SER A 54 6.70 -14.64 30.80
C SER A 54 6.76 -14.53 32.33
N SER A 55 7.93 -14.67 32.95
CA SER A 55 8.05 -14.88 34.40
C SER A 55 8.99 -13.93 35.14
N GLY A 56 9.84 -13.19 34.42
CA GLY A 56 10.89 -12.33 34.97
C GLY A 56 12.20 -13.09 35.24
N ALA A 57 12.26 -14.37 34.86
CA ALA A 57 13.47 -15.17 35.02
C ALA A 57 14.64 -14.55 34.25
N GLY A 58 15.75 -14.32 34.94
CA GLY A 58 16.95 -13.70 34.37
C GLY A 58 17.02 -12.18 34.50
N GLU A 59 16.07 -11.54 35.20
CA GLU A 59 16.19 -10.11 35.54
C GLU A 59 17.48 -9.81 36.32
N ILE A 60 18.10 -8.68 36.00
CA ILE A 60 19.31 -8.21 36.69
C ILE A 60 18.88 -7.04 37.55
N THR A 61 18.87 -7.21 38.87
CA THR A 61 18.52 -6.12 39.80
C THR A 61 19.77 -5.40 40.26
N CYS A 62 19.70 -4.06 40.34
CA CYS A 62 20.85 -3.28 40.81
C CYS A 62 21.11 -3.60 42.30
N PRO A 63 22.39 -3.71 42.69
CA PRO A 63 22.73 -3.90 44.10
C PRO A 63 22.33 -2.67 44.93
N ALA A 64 22.12 -2.88 46.22
CA ALA A 64 21.83 -1.77 47.13
C ALA A 64 23.04 -0.81 47.24
N ALA A 65 22.77 0.48 47.33
CA ALA A 65 23.81 1.49 47.58
C ALA A 65 24.60 1.14 48.86
N PRO A 66 25.93 1.36 48.89
CA PRO A 66 26.74 2.14 47.93
C PRO A 66 27.39 1.31 46.82
N ALA A 67 27.02 0.03 46.63
CA ALA A 67 27.62 -0.77 45.57
C ALA A 67 27.31 -0.18 44.18
N PRO A 68 28.29 -0.16 43.25
CA PRO A 68 28.05 0.35 41.91
C PRO A 68 27.03 -0.52 41.17
N PRO A 69 26.20 0.06 40.29
CA PRO A 69 25.26 -0.70 39.48
C PRO A 69 25.99 -1.72 38.60
N THR A 70 25.46 -2.94 38.52
CA THR A 70 25.92 -3.92 37.53
C THR A 70 25.41 -3.53 36.14
N THR A 71 26.14 -3.92 35.09
CA THR A 71 25.73 -3.68 33.70
C THR A 71 24.31 -4.19 33.46
N ASP A 72 23.49 -3.37 32.80
CA ASP A 72 22.08 -3.65 32.47
C ASP A 72 21.16 -3.96 33.65
N CYS A 73 21.56 -3.60 34.88
CA CYS A 73 20.68 -3.77 36.02
C CYS A 73 19.49 -2.79 36.01
N VAL A 74 18.38 -3.21 36.60
CA VAL A 74 17.20 -2.37 36.84
C VAL A 74 17.08 -2.08 38.33
N ALA A 75 16.88 -0.80 38.67
CA ALA A 75 16.62 -0.39 40.04
C ALA A 75 15.30 -1.00 40.55
N PRO A 76 15.21 -1.44 41.82
CA PRO A 76 13.96 -1.94 42.37
C PRO A 76 12.83 -0.89 42.37
N PRO A 77 11.56 -1.28 42.11
CA PRO A 77 11.11 -2.64 41.82
C PRO A 77 11.34 -3.05 40.36
N ALA A 78 11.67 -4.33 40.16
CA ALA A 78 11.78 -4.91 38.83
C ALA A 78 10.42 -4.98 38.09
N PRO A 79 10.42 -4.96 36.74
CA PRO A 79 9.25 -5.18 35.90
C PRO A 79 8.47 -6.45 36.29
N SER A 80 7.18 -6.27 36.60
CA SER A 80 6.32 -7.32 37.15
C SER A 80 5.27 -7.86 36.17
N THR A 81 4.99 -7.15 35.09
CA THR A 81 4.04 -7.56 34.05
C THR A 81 4.75 -7.91 32.75
N THR A 82 4.17 -8.79 31.94
CA THR A 82 4.66 -9.09 30.58
C THR A 82 4.90 -7.82 29.77
N ASP A 83 3.98 -6.87 29.87
CA ASP A 83 4.05 -5.59 29.17
C ASP A 83 5.27 -4.75 29.59
N SER A 84 5.50 -4.61 30.91
CA SER A 84 6.65 -3.87 31.46
C SER A 84 7.99 -4.55 31.12
N ARG A 85 8.01 -5.88 31.05
CA ARG A 85 9.20 -6.67 30.67
C ARG A 85 9.50 -6.55 29.19
N LEU A 86 8.48 -6.60 28.33
CA LEU A 86 8.64 -6.36 26.91
C LEU A 86 9.22 -4.96 26.65
N THR A 87 8.68 -3.95 27.33
CA THR A 87 9.19 -2.57 27.27
C THR A 87 10.65 -2.48 27.73
N ARG A 88 11.03 -3.17 28.80
CA ARG A 88 12.44 -3.27 29.26
C ARG A 88 13.34 -3.94 28.22
N THR A 89 12.90 -5.01 27.58
CA THR A 89 13.62 -5.69 26.50
C THR A 89 13.78 -4.78 25.27
N PHE A 90 12.74 -4.02 24.89
CA PHE A 90 12.85 -3.09 23.76
C PHE A 90 13.81 -1.93 24.05
N ALA A 91 13.77 -1.39 25.27
CA ALA A 91 14.74 -0.39 25.72
C ALA A 91 16.18 -0.94 25.71
N TYR A 92 16.37 -2.19 26.15
CA TYR A 92 17.64 -2.89 26.07
C TYR A 92 18.16 -2.96 24.63
N LEU A 93 17.37 -3.53 23.70
CA LEU A 93 17.77 -3.66 22.30
C LEU A 93 18.09 -2.29 21.69
N ALA A 94 17.28 -1.27 22.02
CA ALA A 94 17.50 0.10 21.59
C ALA A 94 18.89 0.62 22.03
N SER A 95 19.26 0.40 23.29
CA SER A 95 20.56 0.80 23.86
C SER A 95 21.76 0.07 23.26
N LYS A 96 21.57 -1.15 22.76
CA LYS A 96 22.63 -1.94 22.09
C LYS A 96 22.72 -1.67 20.59
N ASN A 97 22.01 -0.65 20.10
CA ASN A 97 21.86 -0.34 18.68
C ASN A 97 21.32 -1.51 17.82
N VAL A 98 20.62 -2.47 18.45
CA VAL A 98 19.95 -3.56 17.74
C VAL A 98 18.57 -3.08 17.34
N ARG A 99 18.24 -3.21 16.06
CA ARG A 99 17.02 -2.64 15.47
C ARG A 99 16.13 -3.68 14.81
N ASN A 100 16.68 -4.81 14.35
CA ASN A 100 15.89 -5.85 13.70
C ASN A 100 15.44 -6.88 14.74
N VAL A 101 14.14 -7.13 14.80
CA VAL A 101 13.53 -8.05 15.74
C VAL A 101 12.64 -9.00 14.97
N GLU A 102 12.90 -10.29 15.11
CA GLU A 102 11.91 -11.31 14.81
C GLU A 102 11.06 -11.55 16.06
N LEU A 103 9.75 -11.65 15.86
CA LEU A 103 8.79 -11.88 16.94
C LEU A 103 8.48 -13.38 17.11
N TYR A 104 7.94 -13.73 18.27
CA TYR A 104 7.38 -15.06 18.54
C TYR A 104 6.05 -14.93 19.29
N GLY A 105 5.27 -16.00 19.41
CA GLY A 105 4.05 -16.02 20.21
C GLY A 105 4.32 -16.05 21.72
N TYR A 106 4.03 -14.95 22.43
CA TYR A 106 4.16 -14.87 23.90
C TYR A 106 2.82 -14.69 24.64
N PRO A 107 2.74 -14.99 25.94
CA PRO A 107 1.54 -14.77 26.74
C PRO A 107 1.04 -13.33 26.65
N GLY A 108 -0.27 -13.14 26.44
CA GLY A 108 -0.87 -11.82 26.29
C GLY A 108 -0.58 -11.10 24.96
N ALA A 109 0.07 -11.77 24.00
CA ALA A 109 0.38 -11.18 22.70
C ALA A 109 -0.87 -10.91 21.85
N PRO A 110 -0.81 -9.95 20.91
CA PRO A 110 -1.91 -9.62 20.02
C PRO A 110 -1.92 -10.46 18.72
N PHE A 111 -1.18 -11.57 18.68
CA PHE A 111 -1.00 -12.36 17.46
C PHE A 111 -2.20 -13.28 17.18
N PRO A 112 -2.40 -13.68 15.91
CA PRO A 112 -3.42 -14.65 15.55
C PRO A 112 -3.28 -15.96 16.35
N GLY A 113 -4.40 -16.49 16.85
CA GLY A 113 -4.45 -17.81 17.46
C GLY A 113 -4.56 -18.93 16.42
N SER A 114 -4.55 -20.19 16.86
CA SER A 114 -4.72 -21.35 15.96
C SER A 114 -6.15 -21.50 15.41
N ASN A 115 -7.14 -20.90 16.09
CA ASN A 115 -8.53 -20.93 15.65
C ASN A 115 -8.84 -19.72 14.75
N PRO A 116 -9.06 -19.91 13.44
CA PRO A 116 -9.30 -18.82 12.49
C PRO A 116 -10.62 -18.06 12.73
N ALA A 117 -11.54 -18.60 13.54
CA ALA A 117 -12.76 -17.92 13.95
C ALA A 117 -12.53 -16.87 15.05
N THR A 118 -11.38 -16.91 15.74
CA THR A 118 -11.05 -15.92 16.76
C THR A 118 -10.71 -14.60 16.08
N PRO A 119 -11.40 -13.48 16.38
CA PRO A 119 -11.07 -12.20 15.76
C PRO A 119 -9.63 -11.76 16.05
N LEU A 120 -8.98 -11.16 15.06
CA LEU A 120 -7.63 -10.62 15.20
C LEU A 120 -7.64 -9.44 16.21
N ASN A 121 -6.69 -9.42 17.14
CA ASN A 121 -6.50 -8.31 18.05
C ASN A 121 -5.76 -7.13 17.37
N THR A 122 -6.46 -6.43 16.48
CA THR A 122 -5.90 -5.31 15.70
C THR A 122 -5.38 -4.18 16.60
N ALA A 123 -6.08 -3.83 17.68
CA ALA A 123 -5.66 -2.78 18.60
C ALA A 123 -4.33 -3.13 19.28
N GLY A 124 -4.19 -4.34 19.80
CA GLY A 124 -2.93 -4.77 20.41
C GLY A 124 -1.76 -4.85 19.41
N LEU A 125 -2.02 -5.19 18.14
CA LEU A 125 -1.00 -5.16 17.09
C LEU A 125 -0.54 -3.73 16.78
N GLN A 126 -1.47 -2.78 16.76
CA GLN A 126 -1.15 -1.35 16.59
C GLN A 126 -0.35 -0.80 17.77
N ASP A 127 -0.71 -1.18 19.00
CA ASP A 127 0.03 -0.82 20.21
C ASP A 127 1.45 -1.39 20.20
N LEU A 128 1.60 -2.67 19.81
CA LEU A 128 2.91 -3.30 19.65
C LEU A 128 3.75 -2.59 18.59
N ARG A 129 3.14 -2.25 17.45
CA ARG A 129 3.79 -1.48 16.38
C ARG A 129 4.29 -0.13 16.89
N ALA A 130 3.42 0.65 17.53
CA ALA A 130 3.75 1.97 18.07
C ALA A 130 4.87 1.89 19.11
N ARG A 131 4.88 0.86 19.94
CA ARG A 131 5.96 0.63 20.90
C ARG A 131 7.28 0.28 20.21
N GLY A 132 7.26 -0.57 19.19
CA GLY A 132 8.44 -0.84 18.37
C GLY A 132 9.03 0.46 17.80
N ASP A 133 8.17 1.32 17.24
CA ASP A 133 8.56 2.62 16.70
C ASP A 133 9.17 3.56 17.75
N GLN A 134 8.63 3.59 18.97
CA GLN A 134 9.16 4.37 20.09
C GLN A 134 10.64 4.03 20.38
N TYR A 135 11.02 2.76 20.22
CA TYR A 135 12.39 2.28 20.45
C TYR A 135 13.21 2.15 19.15
N GLY A 136 12.67 2.59 18.00
CA GLY A 136 13.33 2.47 16.69
C GLY A 136 13.45 1.03 16.19
N LEU A 137 12.64 0.11 16.69
CA LEU A 137 12.69 -1.31 16.32
C LEU A 137 11.92 -1.59 15.03
N ARG A 138 12.42 -2.56 14.27
CA ARG A 138 11.86 -3.08 13.03
C ARG A 138 11.48 -4.54 13.27
N PHE A 139 10.19 -4.83 13.27
CA PHE A 139 9.69 -6.20 13.31
C PHE A 139 9.81 -6.81 11.92
N VAL A 140 10.97 -7.38 11.58
CA VAL A 140 11.30 -7.83 10.22
C VAL A 140 10.54 -9.11 9.84
N SER A 141 10.28 -9.96 10.83
CA SER A 141 9.62 -11.27 10.68
C SER A 141 8.96 -11.71 11.99
N ARG A 142 8.30 -12.88 11.96
CA ARG A 142 7.71 -13.54 13.13
C ARG A 142 7.64 -15.06 12.92
N HIS A 143 7.96 -15.82 13.96
CA HIS A 143 7.57 -17.24 14.08
C HIS A 143 6.07 -17.33 14.42
N GLY A 144 5.23 -17.32 13.39
CA GLY A 144 3.80 -17.58 13.45
C GLY A 144 3.47 -19.02 13.03
N THR A 145 2.49 -19.20 12.14
CA THR A 145 2.06 -20.51 11.64
C THR A 145 1.99 -20.55 10.12
N LEU A 146 2.37 -21.67 9.50
CA LEU A 146 2.19 -21.93 8.06
C LEU A 146 0.82 -22.57 7.72
N ALA A 147 -0.13 -22.57 8.67
CA ALA A 147 -1.46 -23.12 8.46
C ALA A 147 -2.30 -22.24 7.53
N GLU A 148 -2.74 -22.79 6.39
CA GLU A 148 -3.47 -22.05 5.35
C GLU A 148 -4.80 -21.45 5.82
N GLY A 149 -5.50 -22.12 6.74
CA GLY A 149 -6.78 -21.68 7.28
C GLY A 149 -6.74 -20.38 8.07
N ASN A 150 -5.61 -20.06 8.71
CA ASN A 150 -5.43 -18.83 9.50
C ASN A 150 -4.65 -17.74 8.75
N TRP A 151 -4.17 -18.05 7.55
CA TRP A 151 -3.18 -17.23 6.86
C TRP A 151 -3.64 -15.79 6.54
N GLY A 152 -4.95 -15.56 6.42
CA GLY A 152 -5.49 -14.21 6.25
C GLY A 152 -5.21 -13.30 7.46
N GLN A 153 -5.31 -13.84 8.68
CA GLN A 153 -4.98 -13.09 9.90
C GLN A 153 -3.47 -12.90 10.06
N GLU A 154 -2.67 -13.88 9.64
CA GLU A 154 -1.20 -13.76 9.61
C GLU A 154 -0.76 -12.60 8.72
N ILE A 155 -1.35 -12.49 7.52
CA ILE A 155 -1.12 -11.38 6.58
C ILE A 155 -1.49 -10.04 7.21
N GLU A 156 -2.68 -9.93 7.80
CA GLU A 156 -3.13 -8.65 8.38
C GLU A 156 -2.25 -8.23 9.57
N ALA A 157 -1.87 -9.17 10.43
CA ALA A 157 -0.95 -8.89 11.52
C ALA A 157 0.43 -8.42 11.02
N ALA A 158 0.96 -9.07 9.98
CA ALA A 158 2.22 -8.69 9.36
C ALA A 158 2.15 -7.28 8.72
N ARG A 159 1.03 -6.93 8.09
CA ARG A 159 0.78 -5.58 7.55
C ARG A 159 0.81 -4.51 8.65
N ILE A 160 0.11 -4.74 9.76
CA ILE A 160 0.05 -3.79 10.89
C ILE A 160 1.43 -3.61 11.52
N LEU A 161 2.16 -4.70 11.73
CA LEU A 161 3.50 -4.66 12.33
C LEU A 161 4.57 -4.15 11.36
N GLY A 162 4.29 -4.16 10.05
CA GLY A 162 5.22 -3.82 9.00
C GLY A 162 6.33 -4.85 8.84
N GLN A 163 5.98 -6.13 8.97
CA GLN A 163 6.87 -7.25 8.67
C GLN A 163 7.13 -7.36 7.18
N GLU A 164 8.23 -8.01 6.83
CA GLU A 164 8.65 -8.20 5.44
C GLU A 164 8.44 -9.63 4.96
N VAL A 165 8.37 -10.57 5.90
CA VAL A 165 8.09 -11.98 5.66
C VAL A 165 7.23 -12.55 6.79
N ILE A 166 6.51 -13.63 6.49
CA ILE A 166 5.64 -14.36 7.42
C ILE A 166 6.10 -15.81 7.43
N GLY A 167 6.31 -16.40 8.60
CA GLY A 167 6.78 -17.78 8.66
C GLY A 167 6.45 -18.46 9.96
N ALA A 168 7.12 -19.58 10.20
CA ALA A 168 6.98 -20.39 11.39
C ALA A 168 8.35 -20.94 11.80
N ALA A 169 8.42 -21.38 13.06
CA ALA A 169 9.60 -22.00 13.66
C ALA A 169 10.01 -23.33 13.00
N ASP A 170 9.17 -23.90 12.12
CA ASP A 170 9.45 -25.14 11.41
C ASP A 170 8.76 -25.16 10.04
N PRO A 171 9.28 -25.93 9.06
CA PRO A 171 8.48 -26.28 7.90
C PRO A 171 7.29 -27.14 8.33
N LEU A 172 6.24 -27.17 7.50
CA LEU A 172 5.13 -28.09 7.70
C LEU A 172 5.66 -29.53 7.77
N ASN A 173 5.32 -30.25 8.85
CA ASN A 173 5.78 -31.63 9.09
C ASN A 173 7.31 -31.78 9.06
N ALA A 174 8.02 -30.98 9.85
CA ALA A 174 9.47 -31.06 9.98
C ALA A 174 9.98 -32.49 10.26
N GLY A 175 11.05 -32.88 9.58
CA GLY A 175 11.64 -34.21 9.67
C GLY A 175 10.95 -35.30 8.84
N SER A 176 9.89 -34.98 8.08
CA SER A 176 9.20 -35.96 7.24
C SER A 176 10.07 -36.43 6.08
N THR A 177 10.21 -37.75 5.92
CA THR A 177 10.88 -38.41 4.79
C THR A 177 9.93 -38.77 3.64
N SER A 178 8.63 -38.48 3.78
CA SER A 178 7.62 -38.79 2.77
C SER A 178 7.67 -37.80 1.61
N LEU A 179 7.96 -38.30 0.39
CA LEU A 179 7.91 -37.50 -0.84
C LEU A 179 6.55 -36.82 -1.01
N GLN A 180 5.47 -37.58 -0.89
CA GLN A 180 4.12 -37.08 -1.10
C GLN A 180 3.76 -35.98 -0.10
N GLN A 181 4.09 -36.16 1.18
CA GLN A 181 3.79 -35.16 2.19
C GLN A 181 4.55 -33.85 1.94
N ASN A 182 5.83 -33.94 1.56
CA ASN A 182 6.63 -32.75 1.28
C ASN A 182 6.19 -32.02 0.01
N LEU A 183 5.70 -32.72 -1.02
CA LEU A 183 5.07 -32.09 -2.19
C LEU A 183 3.81 -31.30 -1.80
N ILE A 184 2.95 -31.88 -0.93
CA ILE A 184 1.76 -31.20 -0.42
C ILE A 184 2.16 -29.93 0.36
N ASN A 185 3.17 -30.04 1.22
CA ASN A 185 3.70 -28.91 1.99
C ASN A 185 4.20 -27.81 1.06
N ALA A 186 5.00 -28.14 0.04
CA ALA A 186 5.52 -27.18 -0.93
C ALA A 186 4.40 -26.46 -1.69
N GLN A 187 3.37 -27.19 -2.13
CA GLN A 187 2.20 -26.60 -2.80
C GLN A 187 1.42 -25.66 -1.88
N GLN A 188 1.24 -26.01 -0.60
CA GLN A 188 0.60 -25.14 0.38
C GLN A 188 1.42 -23.87 0.60
N MET A 189 2.73 -24.00 0.77
CA MET A 189 3.65 -22.87 0.95
C MET A 189 3.62 -21.92 -0.25
N ASN A 190 3.51 -22.44 -1.48
CA ASN A 190 3.32 -21.62 -2.68
C ASN A 190 2.00 -20.83 -2.64
N ARG A 191 0.89 -21.45 -2.24
CA ARG A 191 -0.41 -20.76 -2.16
C ARG A 191 -0.41 -19.66 -1.11
N ILE A 192 0.07 -19.94 0.09
CA ILE A 192 0.10 -18.97 1.18
C ILE A 192 1.11 -17.85 0.90
N GLY A 193 2.30 -18.20 0.37
CA GLY A 193 3.31 -17.22 -0.03
C GLY A 193 2.83 -16.28 -1.12
N LYS A 194 2.12 -16.81 -2.14
CA LYS A 194 1.49 -15.99 -3.19
C LYS A 194 0.51 -14.99 -2.59
N ARG A 195 -0.36 -15.43 -1.68
CA ARG A 195 -1.32 -14.56 -0.99
C ARG A 195 -0.63 -13.45 -0.19
N SER A 196 0.49 -13.73 0.47
CA SER A 196 1.23 -12.72 1.26
C SER A 196 1.93 -11.69 0.38
N VAL A 197 2.50 -12.12 -0.76
CA VAL A 197 3.11 -11.21 -1.74
C VAL A 197 2.05 -10.32 -2.39
N GLU A 198 0.91 -10.90 -2.81
CA GLU A 198 -0.21 -10.15 -3.39
C GLU A 198 -0.85 -9.18 -2.39
N ALA A 199 -0.75 -9.46 -1.09
CA ALA A 199 -1.18 -8.55 -0.02
C ALA A 199 -0.11 -7.50 0.38
N GLY A 200 1.02 -7.44 -0.33
CA GLY A 200 2.05 -6.40 -0.13
C GLY A 200 2.92 -6.56 1.12
N VAL A 201 2.99 -7.74 1.74
CA VAL A 201 3.90 -8.01 2.87
C VAL A 201 5.25 -8.50 2.34
N GLY A 202 5.21 -9.64 1.63
CA GLY A 202 6.38 -10.35 1.12
C GLY A 202 6.19 -11.88 1.21
N PRO A 203 7.20 -12.67 0.81
CA PRO A 203 7.10 -14.12 0.76
C PRO A 203 6.80 -14.78 2.11
N ALA A 204 6.21 -15.98 2.06
CA ALA A 204 6.24 -16.88 3.21
C ALA A 204 7.68 -17.39 3.42
N TYR A 205 8.06 -17.70 4.66
CA TYR A 205 9.31 -18.39 4.95
C TYR A 205 9.13 -19.56 5.91
N PHE A 206 10.10 -20.47 5.89
CA PHE A 206 10.24 -21.51 6.91
C PHE A 206 11.62 -21.41 7.56
N HIS A 207 11.66 -21.70 8.86
CA HIS A 207 12.87 -21.90 9.65
C HIS A 207 13.14 -23.41 9.77
N ASN A 208 14.40 -23.82 9.91
CA ASN A 208 14.77 -25.22 10.07
C ASN A 208 15.24 -25.59 11.48
N HIS A 209 14.95 -26.81 11.90
CA HIS A 209 15.72 -27.49 12.94
C HIS A 209 16.59 -28.61 12.34
N ALA A 210 17.35 -29.32 13.18
CA ALA A 210 18.28 -30.37 12.73
C ALA A 210 17.56 -31.47 11.95
N SER A 211 16.30 -31.77 12.30
CA SER A 211 15.47 -32.77 11.65
C SER A 211 15.26 -32.50 10.16
N SER A 212 15.21 -31.24 9.73
CA SER A 212 15.06 -30.85 8.32
C SER A 212 16.30 -31.17 7.47
N PHE A 213 17.46 -31.38 8.10
CA PHE A 213 18.73 -31.74 7.46
C PHE A 213 19.03 -33.24 7.57
N THR A 214 18.59 -33.89 8.65
CA THR A 214 18.73 -35.34 8.82
C THR A 214 17.73 -36.13 8.00
N ALA A 215 16.50 -35.63 7.83
CA ALA A 215 15.50 -36.26 6.99
C ALA A 215 15.95 -36.27 5.53
N LYS A 216 15.96 -37.46 4.91
CA LYS A 216 16.33 -37.64 3.50
C LYS A 216 15.13 -38.11 2.68
N ILE A 217 14.88 -37.45 1.57
CA ILE A 217 13.79 -37.71 0.63
C ILE A 217 14.41 -38.10 -0.70
N ASN A 218 13.92 -39.19 -1.31
CA ASN A 218 14.30 -39.56 -2.66
C ASN A 218 13.47 -38.75 -3.67
N ASP A 219 14.11 -37.78 -4.31
CA ASP A 219 13.53 -36.92 -5.33
C ASP A 219 14.11 -37.28 -6.70
N ALA A 220 13.34 -38.05 -7.47
CA ALA A 220 13.73 -38.56 -8.79
C ALA A 220 15.12 -39.27 -8.82
N GLY A 221 15.43 -40.05 -7.78
CA GLY A 221 16.69 -40.78 -7.66
C GLY A 221 17.80 -40.02 -6.91
N VAL A 222 17.58 -38.75 -6.55
CA VAL A 222 18.52 -37.94 -5.78
C VAL A 222 18.05 -37.83 -4.33
N MET A 223 18.91 -38.23 -3.38
CA MET A 223 18.62 -38.07 -1.95
C MET A 223 18.87 -36.63 -1.53
N LYS A 224 17.81 -35.93 -1.14
CA LYS A 224 17.84 -34.53 -0.69
C LYS A 224 17.41 -34.42 0.76
N THR A 225 17.93 -33.43 1.48
CA THR A 225 17.35 -33.07 2.78
C THR A 225 15.92 -32.57 2.60
N GLN A 226 15.09 -32.63 3.65
CA GLN A 226 13.78 -31.97 3.61
C GLN A 226 13.92 -30.49 3.25
N TRP A 227 14.93 -29.81 3.80
CA TRP A 227 15.21 -28.42 3.48
C TRP A 227 15.46 -28.21 1.97
N GLN A 228 16.37 -28.98 1.37
CA GLN A 228 16.68 -28.89 -0.06
C GLN A 228 15.46 -29.23 -0.91
N PHE A 229 14.71 -30.26 -0.52
CA PHE A 229 13.49 -30.65 -1.21
C PHE A 229 12.47 -29.50 -1.26
N LEU A 230 12.18 -28.86 -0.12
CA LEU A 230 11.25 -27.73 -0.10
C LEU A 230 11.76 -26.56 -0.95
N MET A 231 13.06 -26.30 -0.96
CA MET A 231 13.66 -25.25 -1.79
C MET A 231 13.65 -25.57 -3.29
N ASP A 232 13.62 -26.83 -3.68
CA ASP A 232 13.53 -27.23 -5.09
C ASP A 232 12.08 -27.24 -5.60
N HIS A 233 11.11 -27.47 -4.70
CA HIS A 233 9.69 -27.68 -5.06
C HIS A 233 8.77 -26.50 -4.70
N THR A 234 9.30 -25.44 -4.10
CA THR A 234 8.57 -24.19 -3.85
C THR A 234 8.99 -23.09 -4.81
N ASP A 235 8.06 -22.18 -5.09
CA ASP A 235 8.27 -21.06 -5.98
C ASP A 235 9.17 -19.98 -5.33
N PRO A 236 10.29 -19.60 -5.96
CA PRO A 236 11.23 -18.62 -5.39
C PRO A 236 10.66 -17.21 -5.22
N ARG A 237 9.53 -16.91 -5.85
CA ARG A 237 8.79 -15.65 -5.69
C ARG A 237 8.00 -15.61 -4.38
N TYR A 238 7.51 -16.76 -3.94
CA TYR A 238 6.51 -16.85 -2.88
C TYR A 238 7.04 -17.46 -1.60
N VAL A 239 8.14 -18.22 -1.68
CA VAL A 239 8.71 -18.92 -0.53
C VAL A 239 10.21 -18.63 -0.39
N LYS A 240 10.61 -18.27 0.82
CA LYS A 240 12.01 -18.06 1.24
C LYS A 240 12.33 -18.99 2.42
N ALA A 241 13.59 -19.02 2.83
CA ALA A 241 14.03 -19.74 4.01
C ALA A 241 14.75 -18.81 4.99
N GLN A 242 14.54 -19.06 6.27
CA GLN A 242 15.47 -18.67 7.32
C GLN A 242 16.30 -19.91 7.66
N ILE A 243 17.62 -19.78 7.67
CA ILE A 243 18.48 -20.90 8.06
C ILE A 243 18.92 -20.72 9.50
N ASP A 244 18.59 -21.68 10.36
CA ASP A 244 19.25 -21.82 11.64
C ASP A 244 20.60 -22.50 11.44
N LEU A 245 21.67 -21.76 11.67
CA LEU A 245 23.03 -22.24 11.42
C LEU A 245 23.45 -23.31 12.43
N GLY A 246 23.05 -23.17 13.70
CA GLY A 246 23.37 -24.12 14.75
C GLY A 246 22.73 -25.48 14.47
N TRP A 247 21.44 -25.46 14.13
CA TRP A 247 20.69 -26.65 13.82
C TRP A 247 21.02 -27.24 12.45
N ALA A 248 21.30 -26.41 11.44
CA ALA A 248 21.71 -26.91 10.13
C ALA A 248 23.06 -27.65 10.21
N VAL A 249 24.05 -27.07 10.89
CA VAL A 249 25.35 -27.74 11.11
C VAL A 249 25.17 -29.01 11.94
N SER A 250 24.37 -28.97 13.00
CA SER A 250 24.09 -30.14 13.84
C SER A 250 23.37 -31.27 13.09
N GLY A 251 22.44 -30.95 12.20
CA GLY A 251 21.70 -31.92 11.38
C GLY A 251 22.44 -32.36 10.10
N SER A 252 23.58 -31.75 9.79
CA SER A 252 24.42 -32.07 8.62
C SER A 252 25.90 -31.90 8.96
N THR A 253 26.61 -31.03 8.24
CA THR A 253 28.00 -30.66 8.51
C THR A 253 28.21 -29.18 8.18
N LEU A 254 29.26 -28.57 8.72
CA LEU A 254 29.64 -27.20 8.36
C LEU A 254 29.82 -27.03 6.85
N GLN A 255 30.47 -28.00 6.19
CA GLN A 255 30.73 -27.92 4.75
C GLN A 255 29.43 -27.99 3.94
N ASP A 256 28.43 -28.77 4.36
CA ASP A 256 27.14 -28.83 3.69
C ASP A 256 26.42 -27.48 3.73
N VAL A 257 26.44 -26.81 4.88
CA VAL A 257 25.85 -25.47 5.05
C VAL A 257 26.60 -24.44 4.19
N VAL A 258 27.94 -24.48 4.16
CA VAL A 258 28.75 -23.62 3.28
C VAL A 258 28.40 -23.85 1.81
N ASN A 259 28.26 -25.11 1.38
CA ASN A 259 27.90 -25.46 0.00
C ASN A 259 26.51 -24.93 -0.38
N LEU A 260 25.55 -25.04 0.55
CA LEU A 260 24.19 -24.53 0.38
C LEU A 260 24.17 -23.00 0.25
N VAL A 261 24.86 -22.29 1.14
CA VAL A 261 24.95 -20.81 1.11
C VAL A 261 25.81 -20.30 -0.06
N SER A 262 26.73 -21.11 -0.56
CA SER A 262 27.50 -20.80 -1.77
C SER A 262 26.70 -21.02 -3.06
N ASN A 263 25.63 -21.84 -3.02
CA ASN A 263 24.80 -22.10 -4.17
C ASN A 263 23.93 -20.88 -4.51
N PRO A 264 24.10 -20.25 -5.69
CA PRO A 264 23.38 -19.02 -6.06
C PRO A 264 21.86 -19.21 -6.12
N THR A 265 21.38 -20.41 -6.43
CA THR A 265 19.94 -20.72 -6.47
C THR A 265 19.33 -20.72 -5.07
N TYR A 266 20.05 -21.26 -4.07
CA TYR A 266 19.54 -21.34 -2.71
C TYR A 266 19.73 -20.04 -1.94
N VAL A 267 20.91 -19.43 -1.99
CA VAL A 267 21.21 -18.24 -1.19
C VAL A 267 20.34 -17.03 -1.59
N ALA A 268 19.96 -16.90 -2.87
CA ALA A 268 19.01 -15.88 -3.33
C ALA A 268 17.59 -16.03 -2.74
N ARG A 269 17.33 -17.13 -2.03
CA ARG A 269 16.09 -17.44 -1.34
C ARG A 269 16.25 -17.47 0.19
N VAL A 270 17.44 -17.24 0.72
CA VAL A 270 17.68 -17.14 2.16
C VAL A 270 17.51 -15.68 2.59
N ILE A 271 16.48 -15.41 3.39
CA ILE A 271 16.20 -14.04 3.84
C ILE A 271 17.02 -13.67 5.09
N SER A 272 17.23 -14.64 5.97
CA SER A 272 17.87 -14.42 7.26
C SER A 272 18.55 -15.68 7.79
N PHE A 273 19.50 -15.49 8.69
CA PHE A 273 19.99 -16.53 9.57
C PHE A 273 19.45 -16.37 10.97
N HIS A 274 19.20 -17.51 11.62
CA HIS A 274 19.39 -17.62 13.05
C HIS A 274 20.83 -18.03 13.30
N VAL A 275 21.60 -17.12 13.89
CA VAL A 275 22.97 -17.35 14.30
C VAL A 275 22.90 -17.92 15.71
N LYS A 276 23.08 -19.24 15.79
CA LYS A 276 22.99 -20.04 17.00
C LYS A 276 24.24 -20.88 17.14
N ASP A 277 24.93 -20.76 18.27
CA ASP A 277 26.18 -21.46 18.51
C ASP A 277 25.98 -22.67 19.43
N VAL A 278 26.71 -23.74 19.12
CA VAL A 278 26.48 -25.08 19.67
C VAL A 278 27.82 -25.72 19.97
N VAL A 279 28.00 -26.27 21.18
CA VAL A 279 29.12 -27.16 21.49
C VAL A 279 28.86 -28.56 20.95
N ASN A 280 29.87 -29.19 20.37
CA ASN A 280 29.80 -30.52 19.78
C ASN A 280 28.56 -30.72 18.87
N PRO A 281 28.44 -29.92 17.79
CA PRO A 281 27.27 -29.95 16.91
C PRO A 281 27.08 -31.34 16.31
N ARG A 282 25.90 -31.92 16.53
CA ARG A 282 25.55 -33.30 16.15
C ARG A 282 24.03 -33.45 16.08
N PRO A 283 23.48 -34.49 15.42
CA PRO A 283 22.03 -34.64 15.28
C PRO A 283 21.26 -34.73 16.60
N ALA A 284 21.92 -35.18 17.67
CA ALA A 284 21.37 -35.29 19.02
C ALA A 284 21.67 -34.08 19.92
N ALA A 285 22.28 -33.02 19.40
CA ALA A 285 22.46 -31.77 20.13
C ALA A 285 21.08 -31.18 20.49
N GLY A 286 21.01 -30.57 21.66
CA GLY A 286 19.79 -29.92 22.15
C GLY A 286 20.10 -28.59 22.84
N THR A 287 19.11 -28.04 23.53
CA THR A 287 19.25 -26.74 24.22
C THR A 287 20.42 -26.70 25.20
N ALA A 288 20.76 -27.84 25.81
CA ALA A 288 21.92 -28.04 26.70
C ALA A 288 23.28 -27.71 26.06
N ASP A 289 23.39 -27.92 24.75
CA ASP A 289 24.60 -27.73 23.97
C ASP A 289 24.73 -26.29 23.44
N LEU A 290 23.69 -25.46 23.56
CA LEU A 290 23.71 -24.08 23.06
C LEU A 290 24.58 -23.18 23.93
N ARG A 291 25.23 -22.19 23.31
CA ARG A 291 26.07 -21.19 23.96
C ARG A 291 25.83 -19.79 23.40
N ALA A 292 26.31 -18.78 24.12
CA ALA A 292 26.46 -17.45 23.55
C ALA A 292 27.44 -17.51 22.35
N LEU A 293 27.28 -16.62 21.38
CA LEU A 293 28.08 -16.68 20.16
C LEU A 293 29.57 -16.52 20.49
N GLY A 294 30.40 -17.43 19.97
CA GLY A 294 31.85 -17.48 20.20
C GLY A 294 32.26 -18.34 21.41
N ASP A 295 31.32 -18.94 22.11
CA ASP A 295 31.58 -19.94 23.16
C ASP A 295 31.25 -21.37 22.74
N GLY A 296 30.67 -21.56 21.54
CA GLY A 296 30.44 -22.89 20.96
C GLY A 296 31.58 -23.32 20.04
N ASP A 297 31.30 -24.35 19.23
CA ASP A 297 32.31 -24.99 18.37
C ASP A 297 32.08 -24.71 16.87
N ILE A 298 31.09 -23.88 16.50
CA ILE A 298 30.75 -23.64 15.09
C ILE A 298 31.61 -22.52 14.50
N ASN A 299 32.37 -22.86 13.45
CA ASN A 299 33.08 -21.87 12.64
C ASN A 299 32.14 -21.23 11.59
N PHE A 300 31.55 -20.08 11.92
CA PHE A 300 30.66 -19.29 11.06
C PHE A 300 31.39 -18.53 9.94
N ALA A 301 32.69 -18.26 10.07
CA ALA A 301 33.47 -17.46 9.12
C ALA A 301 33.27 -17.85 7.64
N PRO A 302 33.36 -19.14 7.24
CA PRO A 302 33.12 -19.52 5.84
C PRO A 302 31.65 -19.36 5.41
N ILE A 303 30.69 -19.49 6.33
CA ILE A 303 29.26 -19.27 6.03
C ILE A 303 29.02 -17.79 5.75
N PHE A 304 29.53 -16.90 6.61
CA PHE A 304 29.34 -15.45 6.47
C PHE A 304 30.06 -14.93 5.22
N ALA A 305 31.25 -15.45 4.92
CA ALA A 305 31.95 -15.14 3.66
C ALA A 305 31.12 -15.52 2.42
N ALA A 306 30.43 -16.66 2.44
CA ALA A 306 29.57 -17.10 1.34
C ALA A 306 28.27 -16.28 1.23
N ALA A 307 27.74 -15.81 2.37
CA ALA A 307 26.49 -15.06 2.50
C ALA A 307 26.63 -13.54 2.25
N LYS A 308 27.86 -13.00 2.30
CA LYS A 308 28.14 -11.58 2.09
C LYS A 308 27.49 -11.06 0.80
N ASN A 309 26.80 -9.92 0.87
CA ASN A 309 26.02 -9.34 -0.23
C ASN A 309 24.89 -10.23 -0.75
N LYS A 310 24.31 -11.12 0.07
CA LYS A 310 23.22 -12.01 -0.39
C LYS A 310 22.14 -12.28 0.65
N VAL A 311 22.46 -12.17 1.94
CA VAL A 311 21.54 -12.42 3.05
C VAL A 311 21.26 -11.12 3.79
N ARG A 312 20.02 -10.92 4.21
CA ARG A 312 19.55 -9.63 4.71
C ARG A 312 19.67 -9.47 6.22
N TYR A 313 19.45 -10.54 6.97
CA TYR A 313 19.44 -10.48 8.43
C TYR A 313 20.27 -11.59 9.07
N TYR A 314 21.01 -11.22 10.10
CA TYR A 314 21.74 -12.12 10.99
C TYR A 314 21.13 -11.96 12.38
N LEU A 315 20.15 -12.82 12.68
CA LEU A 315 19.40 -12.75 13.91
C LEU A 315 20.07 -13.65 14.94
N TYR A 316 20.59 -13.08 16.01
CA TYR A 316 21.03 -13.87 17.16
C TYR A 316 19.85 -14.68 17.71
N GLU A 317 20.09 -15.94 18.00
CA GLU A 317 19.15 -16.75 18.77
C GLU A 317 19.91 -17.71 19.71
N TYR A 318 19.48 -17.74 20.96
CA TYR A 318 19.86 -18.72 21.97
C TYR A 318 18.60 -19.18 22.70
N ASP A 319 18.14 -20.41 22.37
CA ASP A 319 16.93 -20.98 22.98
C ASP A 319 17.01 -20.89 24.51
N PRO A 320 16.02 -20.26 25.15
CA PRO A 320 16.13 -19.92 26.54
C PRO A 320 16.06 -21.18 27.41
N VAL A 321 17.01 -21.27 28.32
CA VAL A 321 17.02 -22.27 29.39
C VAL A 321 16.88 -21.58 30.75
N THR A 322 16.84 -22.36 31.82
CA THR A 322 16.90 -21.80 33.17
C THR A 322 18.17 -20.95 33.31
N PRO A 323 18.07 -19.68 33.78
CA PRO A 323 19.24 -18.83 33.95
C PRO A 323 20.33 -19.50 34.81
N GLY A 324 21.59 -19.38 34.38
CA GLY A 324 22.75 -20.03 35.00
C GLY A 324 23.11 -21.40 34.41
N ASN A 325 22.24 -22.04 33.61
CA ASN A 325 22.56 -23.29 32.91
C ASN A 325 23.33 -23.05 31.60
N ASN A 326 23.84 -24.13 31.00
CA ASN A 326 24.43 -24.17 29.65
C ASN A 326 25.53 -23.12 29.41
N GLY A 327 26.50 -23.01 30.33
CA GLY A 327 27.54 -21.99 30.23
C GLY A 327 27.13 -20.63 30.82
N GLY A 328 26.09 -20.59 31.66
CA GLY A 328 25.71 -19.40 32.41
C GLY A 328 24.69 -18.52 31.70
N PHE A 329 23.76 -19.10 30.96
CA PHE A 329 22.73 -18.39 30.20
C PHE A 329 22.02 -17.32 31.06
N ASN A 330 21.94 -16.11 30.52
CA ASN A 330 21.05 -15.07 30.97
C ASN A 330 20.70 -14.23 29.73
N PRO A 331 19.41 -13.92 29.48
CA PRO A 331 19.01 -13.35 28.20
C PRO A 331 19.62 -11.97 27.93
N PHE A 332 20.06 -11.22 28.95
CA PHE A 332 20.76 -9.95 28.77
C PHE A 332 22.26 -10.15 28.59
N THR A 333 22.94 -10.84 29.51
CA THR A 333 24.41 -10.98 29.42
C THR A 333 24.85 -11.88 28.25
N SER A 334 24.07 -12.92 27.92
CA SER A 334 24.32 -13.77 26.76
C SER A 334 24.10 -13.00 25.45
N ALA A 335 23.09 -12.12 25.39
CA ALA A 335 22.87 -11.25 24.24
C ALA A 335 24.00 -10.22 24.10
N ASP A 336 24.45 -9.58 25.19
CA ASP A 336 25.57 -8.63 25.16
C ASP A 336 26.83 -9.26 24.56
N LYS A 337 27.18 -10.44 25.06
CA LYS A 337 28.32 -11.20 24.54
C LYS A 337 28.14 -11.53 23.06
N SER A 338 26.94 -11.98 22.69
CA SER A 338 26.64 -12.40 21.33
C SER A 338 26.60 -11.22 20.34
N PHE A 339 26.12 -10.05 20.76
CA PHE A 339 26.17 -8.83 19.96
C PHE A 339 27.62 -8.40 19.72
N ALA A 340 28.46 -8.41 20.75
CA ALA A 340 29.87 -8.10 20.61
C ALA A 340 30.60 -9.07 19.67
N ALA A 341 30.29 -10.37 19.75
CA ALA A 341 30.87 -11.39 18.88
C ALA A 341 30.38 -11.30 17.42
N LEU A 342 29.10 -10.98 17.22
CA LEU A 342 28.49 -10.92 15.89
C LEU A 342 28.80 -9.61 15.16
N GLN A 343 29.10 -8.52 15.87
CA GLN A 343 29.33 -7.21 15.26
C GLN A 343 30.46 -7.25 14.23
N GLY A 344 30.12 -6.89 12.99
CA GLY A 344 31.03 -6.81 11.86
C GLY A 344 31.76 -5.47 11.76
N ASP A 345 32.66 -5.39 10.79
CA ASP A 345 33.34 -4.14 10.44
C ASP A 345 32.33 -3.13 9.84
N PRO A 346 32.57 -1.80 9.94
CA PRO A 346 31.62 -0.82 9.43
C PRO A 346 31.27 -1.01 7.95
N ALA A 347 29.98 -1.10 7.64
CA ALA A 347 29.44 -1.38 6.32
C ALA A 347 28.13 -0.63 6.05
N PRO A 348 27.87 -0.23 4.78
CA PRO A 348 26.62 0.41 4.40
C PRO A 348 25.49 -0.63 4.30
N VAL A 349 24.29 -0.27 4.76
CA VAL A 349 23.12 -1.15 4.68
C VAL A 349 21.90 -0.34 4.23
N ALA A 350 21.43 -0.59 3.01
CA ALA A 350 20.24 0.02 2.46
C ALA A 350 18.98 -0.64 3.00
N TYR A 351 18.05 0.16 3.51
CA TYR A 351 16.77 -0.32 3.99
C TYR A 351 15.63 0.46 3.36
N ALA A 352 14.64 -0.24 2.81
CA ALA A 352 13.39 0.33 2.35
C ALA A 352 12.23 -0.63 2.66
N ARG A 353 11.11 -0.08 3.14
CA ARG A 353 9.88 -0.85 3.33
C ARG A 353 9.12 -0.95 2.02
N SER A 354 8.45 -2.08 1.81
CA SER A 354 7.46 -2.20 0.74
C SER A 354 6.31 -1.21 0.95
N PRO A 355 5.95 -0.41 -0.07
CA PRO A 355 4.84 0.51 0.03
C PRO A 355 3.51 -0.24 0.02
N GLN A 356 2.51 0.33 0.71
CA GLN A 356 1.12 -0.09 0.59
C GLN A 356 0.40 0.87 -0.34
N PHE A 357 0.10 0.43 -1.57
CA PHE A 357 -0.70 1.20 -2.51
C PHE A 357 -2.17 1.19 -2.10
N THR A 358 -2.84 2.33 -2.28
CA THR A 358 -4.29 2.37 -2.15
C THR A 358 -4.88 1.62 -3.33
N SER A 359 -5.89 0.78 -3.11
CA SER A 359 -6.62 0.15 -4.21
C SER A 359 -7.36 1.22 -5.00
N VAL A 360 -7.16 1.25 -6.32
CA VAL A 360 -7.73 2.28 -7.20
C VAL A 360 -8.39 1.64 -8.41
N PRO A 361 -9.34 2.31 -9.06
CA PRO A 361 -9.95 1.77 -10.27
C PRO A 361 -8.96 1.59 -11.43
N ALA A 362 -9.26 0.69 -12.36
CA ALA A 362 -8.51 0.60 -13.61
C ALA A 362 -8.59 1.93 -14.39
N GLY A 363 -7.48 2.36 -14.99
CA GLY A 363 -7.34 3.64 -15.70
C GLY A 363 -6.86 4.81 -14.83
N THR A 364 -6.70 4.62 -13.52
CA THR A 364 -6.14 5.65 -12.63
C THR A 364 -4.72 6.05 -13.08
N ALA A 365 -4.42 7.36 -13.16
CA ALA A 365 -3.10 7.82 -13.56
C ALA A 365 -2.07 7.63 -12.44
N ALA A 366 -0.80 7.43 -12.80
CA ALA A 366 0.26 7.17 -11.82
C ALA A 366 0.42 8.31 -10.80
N ALA A 367 0.24 9.56 -11.26
CA ALA A 367 0.31 10.75 -10.42
C ALA A 367 -0.79 10.81 -9.34
N ASP A 368 -1.91 10.08 -9.54
CA ASP A 368 -3.06 10.11 -8.63
C ASP A 368 -2.99 9.04 -7.52
N ASN A 369 -2.02 8.12 -7.60
CA ASN A 369 -1.82 7.06 -6.60
C ASN A 369 -0.33 6.80 -6.31
N VAL A 370 0.36 7.87 -5.93
CA VAL A 370 1.80 7.85 -5.61
C VAL A 370 2.03 7.38 -4.17
N LYS A 371 3.04 6.51 -3.98
CA LYS A 371 3.59 6.15 -2.68
C LYS A 371 5.09 6.45 -2.63
N PRO A 372 5.57 7.17 -1.60
CA PRO A 372 6.99 7.39 -1.39
C PRO A 372 7.63 6.12 -0.83
N ILE A 373 8.73 5.68 -1.45
CA ILE A 373 9.59 4.63 -0.94
C ILE A 373 10.86 5.32 -0.43
N THR A 374 11.01 5.35 0.90
CA THR A 374 12.18 5.96 1.55
C THR A 374 13.26 4.92 1.73
N VAL A 375 14.41 5.12 1.07
CA VAL A 375 15.60 4.32 1.29
C VAL A 375 16.44 4.99 2.37
N THR A 376 16.81 4.24 3.39
CA THR A 376 17.53 4.70 4.58
C THR A 376 18.84 3.94 4.71
N ASN A 377 19.94 4.64 5.04
CA ASN A 377 21.17 3.97 5.43
C ASN A 377 21.08 3.52 6.90
N THR A 378 20.87 2.23 7.10
CA THR A 378 20.83 1.59 8.43
C THR A 378 22.18 1.02 8.87
N GLY A 379 23.20 1.14 8.03
CA GLY A 379 24.57 0.76 8.35
C GLY A 379 25.37 1.87 9.03
N ASP A 380 26.61 1.54 9.33
CA ASP A 380 27.62 2.35 10.02
C ASP A 380 28.72 2.87 9.08
N ALA A 381 28.58 2.66 7.77
CA ALA A 381 29.39 3.30 6.73
C ALA A 381 28.54 4.02 5.67
N PRO A 382 29.09 5.00 4.92
CA PRO A 382 28.33 5.74 3.90
C PRO A 382 27.76 4.83 2.80
N LEU A 383 26.44 4.94 2.58
CA LEU A 383 25.73 4.24 1.50
C LEU A 383 25.74 5.13 0.25
N VAL A 384 26.32 4.64 -0.83
CA VAL A 384 26.47 5.34 -2.10
C VAL A 384 25.55 4.69 -3.13
N PHE A 385 24.62 5.48 -3.68
CA PHE A 385 23.87 5.07 -4.85
C PHE A 385 24.75 5.23 -6.09
N THR A 386 24.77 4.19 -6.92
CA THR A 386 25.43 4.30 -8.23
C THR A 386 24.72 5.35 -9.10
N SER A 387 25.36 5.78 -10.19
CA SER A 387 24.75 6.70 -11.15
C SER A 387 23.59 6.08 -11.95
N ALA A 388 23.37 4.77 -11.84
CA ALA A 388 22.24 4.11 -12.47
C ALA A 388 20.92 4.59 -11.83
N ALA A 389 19.96 4.98 -12.68
CA ALA A 389 18.64 5.36 -12.21
C ALA A 389 17.91 4.15 -11.61
N PRO A 390 17.11 4.33 -10.54
CA PRO A 390 16.18 3.31 -10.09
C PRO A 390 15.28 2.86 -11.25
N ALA A 391 14.96 1.57 -11.29
CA ALA A 391 14.23 0.94 -12.37
C ALA A 391 13.10 0.04 -11.85
N LEU A 392 12.13 -0.24 -12.72
CA LEU A 392 11.07 -1.21 -12.44
C LEU A 392 11.37 -2.51 -13.18
N ALA A 393 11.42 -3.63 -12.45
CA ALA A 393 11.64 -4.96 -12.97
C ALA A 393 10.37 -5.81 -12.87
N ALA A 394 10.13 -6.60 -13.92
CA ALA A 394 9.03 -7.56 -13.97
C ALA A 394 9.40 -8.89 -13.29
N ASN A 395 8.37 -9.68 -12.98
CA ASN A 395 8.47 -11.13 -12.78
C ASN A 395 7.74 -11.80 -13.94
N ALA A 396 8.44 -12.63 -14.73
CA ALA A 396 7.89 -13.24 -15.95
C ALA A 396 6.58 -14.02 -15.68
N ASP A 397 6.52 -14.69 -14.54
CA ASP A 397 5.43 -15.62 -14.19
C ASP A 397 4.27 -14.96 -13.40
N ASP A 398 4.33 -13.64 -13.14
CA ASP A 398 3.27 -12.85 -12.49
C ASP A 398 2.62 -11.89 -13.50
N GLY A 399 2.45 -12.29 -14.76
CA GLY A 399 1.98 -11.41 -15.84
C GLY A 399 3.07 -10.52 -16.47
N GLY A 400 4.33 -10.73 -16.10
CA GLY A 400 5.49 -10.19 -16.81
C GLY A 400 5.51 -8.66 -16.87
N ASN A 401 5.79 -8.15 -18.06
CA ASN A 401 5.87 -6.70 -18.29
C ASN A 401 4.53 -6.00 -18.06
N THR A 402 3.40 -6.69 -18.22
CA THR A 402 2.06 -6.10 -18.05
C THR A 402 1.80 -5.66 -16.61
N THR A 403 2.17 -6.47 -15.60
CA THR A 403 2.06 -6.08 -14.19
C THR A 403 3.08 -5.04 -13.79
N ARG A 404 4.31 -5.12 -14.31
CA ARG A 404 5.31 -4.07 -14.15
C ARG A 404 4.82 -2.72 -14.66
N ASP A 405 4.18 -2.71 -15.83
CA ASP A 405 3.69 -1.48 -16.49
C ASP A 405 2.50 -0.84 -15.80
N ASP A 406 1.87 -1.51 -14.82
CA ASP A 406 0.91 -0.90 -13.92
C ASP A 406 1.60 -0.03 -12.84
N PHE A 407 2.93 0.09 -12.85
CA PHE A 407 3.70 1.00 -11.98
C PHE A 407 4.54 1.98 -12.79
N ALA A 408 4.81 3.16 -12.23
CA ALA A 408 5.70 4.14 -12.81
C ALA A 408 6.49 4.87 -11.72
N ILE A 409 7.81 5.09 -11.94
CA ILE A 409 8.58 6.02 -11.12
C ILE A 409 8.16 7.43 -11.56
N VAL A 410 7.50 8.15 -10.65
CA VAL A 410 6.98 9.51 -10.91
C VAL A 410 8.07 10.55 -10.65
N SER A 411 8.86 10.36 -9.60
CA SER A 411 10.04 11.16 -9.30
C SER A 411 10.99 10.41 -8.38
N GLN A 412 12.26 10.82 -8.29
CA GLN A 412 13.23 10.25 -7.37
C GLN A 412 14.34 11.24 -7.06
N ASP A 413 14.98 11.08 -5.90
CA ASP A 413 16.14 11.88 -5.51
C ASP A 413 17.34 11.03 -5.02
N CYS A 414 17.39 9.73 -5.33
CA CYS A 414 18.44 8.82 -4.86
C CYS A 414 19.69 8.78 -5.76
N SER A 415 19.55 8.94 -7.08
CA SER A 415 20.67 8.78 -8.02
C SER A 415 21.86 9.69 -7.69
N GLY A 416 23.05 9.09 -7.55
CA GLY A 416 24.28 9.83 -7.26
C GLY A 416 24.39 10.41 -5.85
N LYS A 417 23.44 10.11 -4.94
CA LYS A 417 23.55 10.52 -3.53
C LYS A 417 24.44 9.58 -2.72
N THR A 418 25.09 10.17 -1.73
CA THR A 418 25.70 9.46 -0.61
C THR A 418 24.87 9.73 0.64
N LEU A 419 24.35 8.66 1.25
CA LEU A 419 23.57 8.72 2.48
C LEU A 419 24.49 8.48 3.67
N ALA A 420 24.51 9.44 4.60
CA ALA A 420 25.26 9.33 5.85
C ALA A 420 24.81 8.11 6.67
N ALA A 421 25.76 7.46 7.34
CA ALA A 421 25.46 6.42 8.33
C ALA A 421 24.74 7.03 9.53
N ALA A 422 23.85 6.25 10.16
CA ALA A 422 23.26 6.65 11.43
C ALA A 422 24.33 6.58 12.53
N LYS A 423 24.44 7.63 13.34
CA LYS A 423 25.32 7.63 14.53
C LYS A 423 24.49 8.01 15.75
N ALA A 424 24.44 7.14 16.75
CA ALA A 424 23.89 7.51 18.06
C ALA A 424 24.75 8.65 18.66
N ALA A 425 24.17 9.47 19.53
CA ALA A 425 24.97 10.32 20.40
C ALA A 425 25.91 9.42 21.20
N VAL A 426 27.18 9.79 21.32
CA VAL A 426 28.15 9.02 22.12
C VAL A 426 27.66 9.07 23.56
N ALA A 427 27.49 7.90 24.19
CA ALA A 427 27.13 7.82 25.60
C ALA A 427 28.29 8.37 26.45
N ASP A 428 27.97 9.03 27.55
CA ASP A 428 28.92 9.57 28.52
C ASP A 428 29.88 8.45 28.99
N ASP A 429 31.15 8.52 28.56
CA ASP A 429 32.22 7.63 28.98
C ASP A 429 33.29 8.46 29.69
N PRO A 430 33.34 8.44 31.03
CA PRO A 430 34.25 9.27 31.81
C PRO A 430 35.73 9.04 31.51
N THR A 431 36.08 8.04 30.69
CA THR A 431 37.45 7.76 30.22
C THR A 431 37.78 8.33 28.84
N THR A 432 36.80 8.79 28.03
CA THR A 432 37.02 9.38 26.69
C THR A 432 36.25 10.69 26.41
N PRO A 433 36.54 11.80 27.13
CA PRO A 433 35.74 13.04 27.10
C PRO A 433 35.67 13.81 25.75
N ALA A 434 36.52 13.46 24.78
CA ALA A 434 36.62 14.21 23.52
C ALA A 434 35.52 13.84 22.50
N ASP A 435 34.97 12.63 22.57
CA ASP A 435 33.96 12.14 21.61
C ASP A 435 32.50 12.39 22.07
N GLU A 436 32.32 12.83 23.32
CA GLU A 436 31.02 13.04 24.01
C GLU A 436 30.20 14.24 23.50
N THR A 437 30.81 15.13 22.71
CA THR A 437 30.13 16.32 22.17
C THR A 437 29.47 16.09 20.81
N ALA A 438 29.65 14.91 20.21
CA ALA A 438 29.07 14.58 18.91
C ALA A 438 27.56 14.28 19.05
N ALA A 439 26.73 15.21 18.56
CA ALA A 439 25.28 15.03 18.47
C ALA A 439 24.92 13.77 17.65
N ALA A 440 23.79 13.16 17.96
CA ALA A 440 23.25 12.07 17.14
C ALA A 440 23.09 12.52 15.69
N VAL A 441 23.59 11.72 14.75
CA VAL A 441 23.45 11.93 13.31
C VAL A 441 22.32 11.03 12.84
N ALA A 442 21.25 11.64 12.35
CA ALA A 442 20.15 10.90 11.73
C ALA A 442 20.66 10.12 10.52
N ALA A 443 20.12 8.93 10.31
CA ALA A 443 20.38 8.14 9.11
C ALA A 443 20.09 8.98 7.85
N GLY A 444 21.01 8.95 6.88
CA GLY A 444 20.75 9.55 5.57
C GLY A 444 19.60 8.83 4.86
N THR A 445 18.75 9.60 4.18
CA THR A 445 17.62 9.07 3.40
C THR A 445 17.57 9.64 1.99
N CYS A 446 16.97 8.89 1.07
CA CYS A 446 16.46 9.38 -0.20
C CYS A 446 15.09 8.76 -0.48
N THR A 447 14.35 9.31 -1.44
CA THR A 447 12.98 8.93 -1.74
C THR A 447 12.79 8.65 -3.23
N ILE A 448 12.09 7.55 -3.51
CA ILE A 448 11.62 7.18 -4.85
C ILE A 448 10.10 7.17 -4.80
N ASN A 449 9.46 8.08 -5.53
CA ASN A 449 8.01 8.17 -5.62
C ASN A 449 7.52 7.27 -6.77
N VAL A 450 6.78 6.21 -6.42
CA VAL A 450 6.22 5.27 -7.39
C VAL A 450 4.71 5.43 -7.42
N GLY A 451 4.13 5.56 -8.60
CA GLY A 451 2.69 5.59 -8.83
C GLY A 451 2.17 4.25 -9.32
N PHE A 452 1.02 3.80 -8.77
CA PHE A 452 0.30 2.63 -9.26
C PHE A 452 -0.83 3.06 -10.21
N LYS A 453 -0.71 2.66 -11.47
CA LYS A 453 -1.56 3.02 -12.61
C LYS A 453 -2.15 1.78 -13.32
N PRO A 454 -3.07 1.04 -12.66
CA PRO A 454 -3.54 -0.23 -13.17
C PRO A 454 -4.33 -0.08 -14.47
N THR A 455 -4.13 -1.05 -15.37
CA THR A 455 -4.83 -1.16 -16.66
C THR A 455 -5.93 -2.23 -16.67
N ARG A 456 -5.89 -3.17 -15.72
CA ARG A 456 -6.85 -4.27 -15.60
C ARG A 456 -7.77 -4.04 -14.41
N THR A 457 -9.01 -4.49 -14.49
CA THR A 457 -9.99 -4.43 -13.38
C THR A 457 -9.84 -5.62 -12.44
N ASN A 458 -10.07 -5.41 -11.14
CA ASN A 458 -10.09 -6.48 -10.11
C ASN A 458 -8.84 -7.38 -10.15
N TYR A 459 -7.67 -6.78 -10.33
CA TYR A 459 -6.41 -7.50 -10.52
C TYR A 459 -5.33 -6.99 -9.58
N THR A 460 -4.50 -7.88 -9.04
CA THR A 460 -3.31 -7.51 -8.26
C THR A 460 -2.07 -7.56 -9.12
N SER A 461 -1.45 -6.41 -9.34
CA SER A 461 -0.21 -6.29 -10.10
C SER A 461 0.99 -6.31 -9.19
N LEU A 462 2.01 -7.07 -9.60
CA LEU A 462 3.27 -7.22 -8.90
C LEU A 462 4.41 -6.64 -9.73
N ALA A 463 5.31 -5.92 -9.07
CA ALA A 463 6.54 -5.44 -9.68
C ALA A 463 7.66 -5.39 -8.64
N ARG A 464 8.87 -5.09 -9.09
CA ARG A 464 10.02 -4.84 -8.22
C ARG A 464 10.60 -3.49 -8.56
N LEU A 465 10.75 -2.62 -7.56
CA LEU A 465 11.63 -1.47 -7.69
C LEU A 465 13.06 -1.95 -7.45
N THR A 466 13.96 -1.64 -8.37
CA THR A 466 15.38 -1.98 -8.24
C THR A 466 16.27 -0.74 -8.27
N PHE A 467 17.33 -0.72 -7.47
CA PHE A 467 18.31 0.37 -7.44
C PHE A 467 19.68 -0.16 -7.07
N ALA A 468 20.76 0.37 -7.65
CA ALA A 468 22.10 -0.12 -7.38
C ALA A 468 22.86 0.75 -6.37
N SER A 469 23.51 0.11 -5.39
CA SER A 469 24.26 0.76 -4.31
C SER A 469 25.49 -0.05 -3.90
N ASN A 470 26.28 0.47 -2.96
CA ASN A 470 27.37 -0.29 -2.33
C ASN A 470 26.93 -1.07 -1.07
N SER A 471 25.62 -1.28 -0.84
CA SER A 471 25.08 -1.97 0.34
C SER A 471 25.58 -3.41 0.47
N ASP A 472 25.82 -3.86 1.71
CA ASP A 472 26.35 -5.20 2.00
C ASP A 472 25.28 -6.33 2.04
N ASP A 473 23.99 -6.02 1.86
CA ASP A 473 22.86 -6.97 1.92
C ASP A 473 22.24 -7.34 0.56
N ALA A 474 22.79 -6.83 -0.56
CA ALA A 474 22.17 -6.88 -1.89
C ALA A 474 20.67 -6.53 -1.91
N MET A 475 20.21 -5.67 -0.99
CA MET A 475 18.86 -5.15 -1.04
C MET A 475 18.77 -4.02 -2.06
N GLU A 476 18.76 -4.44 -3.32
CA GLU A 476 18.54 -3.60 -4.48
C GLU A 476 17.16 -3.86 -5.07
N VAL A 477 16.23 -4.41 -4.27
CA VAL A 477 14.92 -4.87 -4.69
C VAL A 477 13.87 -4.59 -3.60
N VAL A 478 12.87 -3.78 -3.92
CA VAL A 478 11.67 -3.54 -3.10
C VAL A 478 10.46 -4.11 -3.84
N PRO A 479 9.74 -5.10 -3.27
CA PRO A 479 8.53 -5.61 -3.91
C PRO A 479 7.41 -4.58 -3.86
N LEU A 480 6.69 -4.48 -4.97
CA LEU A 480 5.54 -3.60 -5.18
C LEU A 480 4.31 -4.47 -5.45
N ALA A 481 3.21 -4.20 -4.76
CA ALA A 481 1.92 -4.83 -4.98
C ALA A 481 0.83 -3.76 -4.98
N GLY A 482 0.01 -3.76 -6.02
CA GLY A 482 -1.11 -2.83 -6.17
C GLY A 482 -2.34 -3.57 -6.67
N THR A 483 -3.49 -3.32 -6.07
CA THR A 483 -4.75 -3.97 -6.45
C THR A 483 -5.66 -2.95 -7.11
N SER A 484 -6.13 -3.28 -8.31
CA SER A 484 -7.17 -2.50 -8.97
C SER A 484 -8.55 -2.92 -8.53
N THR A 485 -9.47 -1.96 -8.46
CA THR A 485 -10.90 -2.22 -8.26
C THR A 485 -11.61 -2.27 -9.62
N GLY A 486 -12.95 -2.18 -9.64
CA GLY A 486 -13.70 -2.00 -10.90
C GLY A 486 -13.30 -0.72 -11.65
N ASP A 487 -13.93 -0.43 -12.78
CA ASP A 487 -13.61 0.76 -13.58
C ASP A 487 -13.79 2.06 -12.78
N ALA A 488 -12.96 3.07 -13.07
CA ALA A 488 -13.18 4.40 -12.51
C ALA A 488 -14.53 4.89 -13.02
N ILE A 489 -15.50 5.13 -12.14
CA ILE A 489 -16.73 5.84 -12.53
C ILE A 489 -16.31 7.29 -12.82
N SER A 490 -15.92 7.57 -14.06
CA SER A 490 -15.46 8.90 -14.48
C SER A 490 -16.60 9.89 -14.70
N THR A 491 -17.87 9.44 -14.61
CA THR A 491 -19.04 10.31 -14.76
C THR A 491 -20.24 9.81 -13.95
N VAL A 492 -20.70 10.62 -12.98
CA VAL A 492 -22.03 10.50 -12.36
C VAL A 492 -22.94 11.49 -13.08
N GLY A 493 -24.05 11.02 -13.65
CA GLY A 493 -24.98 11.86 -14.42
C GLY A 493 -26.44 11.39 -14.31
N GLY A 494 -27.36 12.25 -14.76
CA GLY A 494 -28.79 11.96 -14.85
C GLY A 494 -29.36 12.46 -16.18
N ASN A 495 -30.42 11.83 -16.66
CA ASN A 495 -31.09 12.18 -17.92
C ASN A 495 -32.35 13.01 -17.64
N VAL A 496 -32.50 14.16 -18.31
CA VAL A 496 -33.77 14.90 -18.36
C VAL A 496 -34.46 14.52 -19.66
N PRO A 497 -35.63 13.84 -19.62
CA PRO A 497 -36.35 13.48 -20.83
C PRO A 497 -36.83 14.75 -21.57
N SER A 498 -36.79 14.72 -22.90
CA SER A 498 -37.34 15.81 -23.72
C SER A 498 -38.87 15.86 -23.53
N MET A 499 -39.37 17.02 -23.10
CA MET A 499 -40.77 17.25 -22.78
C MET A 499 -41.22 18.60 -23.32
N LEU A 500 -42.29 18.60 -24.10
CA LEU A 500 -43.12 19.77 -24.43
C LEU A 500 -44.55 19.46 -24.00
N ALA A 501 -45.10 20.26 -23.10
CA ALA A 501 -46.49 20.13 -22.68
C ALA A 501 -47.18 21.49 -22.65
N LEU A 502 -48.34 21.55 -23.31
CA LEU A 502 -49.26 22.68 -23.28
C LEU A 502 -50.59 22.21 -22.67
N SER A 503 -51.01 22.86 -21.60
CA SER A 503 -52.35 22.66 -21.02
C SER A 503 -53.24 23.85 -21.37
N LEU A 504 -54.44 23.55 -21.87
CA LEU A 504 -55.49 24.51 -22.19
C LEU A 504 -56.74 24.19 -21.37
N PRO A 505 -57.58 25.18 -21.04
CA PRO A 505 -58.80 24.94 -20.31
C PRO A 505 -59.85 24.30 -21.22
N SER A 506 -60.74 23.50 -20.64
CA SER A 506 -61.86 22.88 -21.37
C SER A 506 -62.98 23.86 -21.70
N GLN A 507 -63.05 25.00 -20.99
CA GLN A 507 -64.03 26.05 -21.22
C GLN A 507 -63.50 27.04 -22.27
N PRO A 508 -64.17 27.23 -23.42
CA PRO A 508 -63.76 28.22 -24.41
C PRO A 508 -63.97 29.64 -23.88
N GLY A 509 -63.14 30.57 -24.35
CA GLY A 509 -63.38 32.00 -24.13
C GLY A 509 -64.70 32.43 -24.76
N SER A 510 -65.41 33.36 -24.12
CA SER A 510 -66.66 33.92 -24.63
C SER A 510 -66.57 35.44 -24.72
N PHE A 511 -66.95 35.98 -25.87
CA PHE A 511 -67.08 37.43 -26.09
C PHE A 511 -68.40 38.01 -25.56
N GLY A 512 -69.32 37.16 -25.08
CA GLY A 512 -70.68 37.55 -24.74
C GLY A 512 -71.51 37.87 -25.99
N THR A 513 -72.43 38.83 -25.87
CA THR A 513 -73.33 39.23 -26.95
C THR A 513 -72.73 40.36 -27.78
N PHE A 514 -72.61 40.17 -29.09
CA PHE A 514 -72.27 41.24 -30.03
C PHE A 514 -73.48 42.15 -30.26
N ALA A 515 -73.32 43.44 -29.97
CA ALA A 515 -74.32 44.47 -30.25
C ALA A 515 -74.27 44.85 -31.74
N PRO A 516 -75.35 44.68 -32.52
CA PRO A 516 -75.41 45.16 -33.89
C PRO A 516 -75.40 46.69 -33.93
N THR A 517 -74.97 47.28 -35.05
CA THR A 517 -74.96 48.74 -35.32
C THR A 517 -74.02 49.59 -34.46
N VAL A 518 -73.27 48.99 -33.54
CA VAL A 518 -72.36 49.69 -32.63
C VAL A 518 -70.92 49.28 -32.91
N ALA A 519 -70.07 50.24 -33.28
CA ALA A 519 -68.63 50.00 -33.39
C ALA A 519 -68.04 49.69 -32.00
N LYS A 520 -67.58 48.46 -31.78
CA LYS A 520 -67.02 48.01 -30.50
C LYS A 520 -66.04 46.85 -30.67
N SER A 521 -64.98 46.85 -29.85
CA SER A 521 -64.11 45.69 -29.67
C SER A 521 -64.54 44.87 -28.45
N TYR A 522 -64.64 43.57 -28.64
CA TYR A 522 -64.95 42.59 -27.60
C TYR A 522 -63.69 41.80 -27.29
N GLU A 523 -63.42 41.59 -26.01
CA GLU A 523 -62.24 40.85 -25.55
C GLU A 523 -62.64 39.73 -24.61
N THR A 524 -61.89 38.64 -24.68
CA THR A 524 -61.99 37.52 -23.74
C THR A 524 -60.61 36.90 -23.59
N ALA A 525 -60.38 36.14 -22.52
CA ALA A 525 -59.10 35.50 -22.29
C ALA A 525 -59.26 34.13 -21.61
N VAL A 526 -58.29 33.25 -21.84
CA VAL A 526 -58.19 31.94 -21.22
C VAL A 526 -56.79 31.73 -20.64
N ALA A 527 -56.71 30.96 -19.54
CA ALA A 527 -55.44 30.62 -18.90
C ALA A 527 -54.90 29.30 -19.45
N ALA A 528 -53.61 29.24 -19.74
CA ALA A 528 -52.87 28.07 -20.22
C ALA A 528 -51.60 27.88 -19.39
N SER A 529 -51.02 26.68 -19.43
CA SER A 529 -49.71 26.41 -18.82
C SER A 529 -48.76 25.74 -19.79
N VAL A 530 -47.49 26.16 -19.78
CA VAL A 530 -46.43 25.62 -20.64
C VAL A 530 -45.31 24.98 -19.81
N VAL A 531 -44.91 23.78 -20.19
CA VAL A 531 -43.69 23.10 -19.71
C VAL A 531 -42.82 22.75 -20.92
N SER A 532 -41.54 23.10 -20.87
CA SER A 532 -40.53 22.74 -21.87
C SER A 532 -39.20 22.43 -21.19
N THR A 533 -38.57 21.32 -21.57
CA THR A 533 -37.16 21.02 -21.21
C THR A 533 -36.19 21.36 -22.34
N ALA A 534 -36.68 21.86 -23.48
CA ALA A 534 -35.89 22.14 -24.67
C ALA A 534 -35.10 23.45 -24.57
N GLY A 535 -34.07 23.59 -25.42
CA GLY A 535 -33.25 24.81 -25.50
C GLY A 535 -34.01 26.04 -26.02
N ASP A 536 -35.12 25.81 -26.74
CA ASP A 536 -36.07 26.82 -27.15
C ASP A 536 -37.51 26.26 -27.19
N ALA A 537 -38.52 27.11 -27.21
CA ALA A 537 -39.88 26.72 -27.58
C ALA A 537 -40.69 27.90 -28.14
N THR A 538 -41.70 27.63 -28.96
CA THR A 538 -42.64 28.63 -29.48
C THR A 538 -44.08 28.14 -29.30
N LEU A 539 -44.92 28.97 -28.69
CA LEU A 539 -46.37 28.81 -28.66
C LEU A 539 -46.97 29.59 -29.84
N SER A 540 -47.71 28.90 -30.69
CA SER A 540 -48.42 29.49 -31.83
C SER A 540 -49.89 29.06 -31.88
N VAL A 541 -50.70 29.78 -32.65
CA VAL A 541 -52.12 29.48 -32.91
C VAL A 541 -52.40 29.51 -34.40
N SER A 542 -53.26 28.60 -34.90
CA SER A 542 -53.73 28.61 -36.28
C SER A 542 -55.23 28.33 -36.37
N ASP A 543 -55.87 28.81 -37.44
CA ASP A 543 -57.24 28.44 -37.81
C ASP A 543 -57.19 27.33 -38.88
N PRO A 544 -57.56 26.07 -38.56
CA PRO A 544 -57.60 24.98 -39.53
C PRO A 544 -58.86 24.98 -40.42
N ALA A 545 -59.81 25.90 -40.22
CA ALA A 545 -61.04 25.93 -40.99
C ALA A 545 -60.79 26.32 -42.46
N THR A 546 -61.58 25.74 -43.35
CA THR A 546 -61.60 26.05 -44.79
C THR A 546 -62.64 27.12 -45.15
N VAL A 547 -63.58 27.42 -44.24
CA VAL A 547 -64.60 28.46 -44.41
C VAL A 547 -64.18 29.71 -43.63
N ALA A 548 -63.92 30.79 -44.36
CA ALA A 548 -63.45 32.08 -43.84
C ALA A 548 -62.34 31.93 -42.77
N PRO A 549 -61.15 31.41 -43.15
CA PRO A 549 -60.03 31.26 -42.23
C PRO A 549 -59.72 32.59 -41.55
N GLY A 550 -59.45 32.58 -40.24
CA GLY A 550 -59.15 33.77 -39.46
C GLY A 550 -60.37 34.56 -38.97
N HIS A 551 -61.58 34.28 -39.44
CA HIS A 551 -62.80 35.03 -39.05
C HIS A 551 -63.78 34.18 -38.26
N LEU A 552 -64.43 34.71 -37.22
CA LEU A 552 -65.54 33.99 -36.56
C LEU A 552 -66.69 33.76 -37.56
N VAL A 553 -67.31 32.58 -37.52
CA VAL A 553 -68.37 32.17 -38.46
C VAL A 553 -69.67 31.79 -37.76
N ASN A 554 -70.80 32.12 -38.39
CA ASN A 554 -72.15 31.66 -38.07
C ASN A 554 -72.73 30.92 -39.30
N GLY A 555 -72.42 29.63 -39.41
CA GLY A 555 -72.70 28.85 -40.61
C GLY A 555 -71.86 29.32 -41.79
N ALA A 556 -72.50 29.69 -42.91
CA ALA A 556 -71.81 30.20 -44.11
C ALA A 556 -71.42 31.69 -44.03
N PHE A 557 -71.78 32.39 -42.94
CA PHE A 557 -71.53 33.83 -42.77
C PHE A 557 -70.32 34.04 -41.85
N SER A 558 -69.45 34.99 -42.18
CA SER A 558 -68.31 35.38 -41.36
C SER A 558 -68.40 36.84 -40.90
N LEU A 559 -67.69 37.17 -39.82
CA LEU A 559 -67.48 38.56 -39.44
C LEU A 559 -66.47 39.23 -40.39
N PRO A 560 -66.66 40.51 -40.77
CA PRO A 560 -65.75 41.20 -41.69
C PRO A 560 -64.32 41.35 -41.16
N SER A 561 -64.16 41.61 -39.86
CA SER A 561 -62.83 41.73 -39.24
C SER A 561 -62.31 40.36 -38.80
N PRO A 562 -61.01 40.05 -39.00
CA PRO A 562 -60.42 38.82 -38.48
C PRO A 562 -60.46 38.81 -36.95
N LEU A 563 -60.47 37.61 -36.39
CA LEU A 563 -60.27 37.38 -34.97
C LEU A 563 -58.81 37.65 -34.65
N ASN A 564 -58.54 38.45 -33.62
CA ASN A 564 -57.17 38.69 -33.17
C ASN A 564 -56.85 37.82 -31.95
N ALA A 565 -55.60 37.38 -31.84
CA ALA A 565 -55.07 36.65 -30.70
C ALA A 565 -53.77 37.30 -30.17
N ARG A 566 -53.48 37.05 -28.90
CA ARG A 566 -52.19 37.31 -28.26
C ARG A 566 -51.96 36.31 -27.13
N ALA A 567 -50.73 36.16 -26.68
CA ALA A 567 -50.43 35.54 -25.40
C ALA A 567 -49.50 36.43 -24.57
N ILE A 568 -49.71 36.47 -23.26
CA ILE A 568 -48.82 37.17 -22.32
C ILE A 568 -48.46 36.22 -21.18
N ASN A 569 -47.27 36.41 -20.63
CA ASN A 569 -46.79 35.74 -19.42
C ASN A 569 -46.00 36.74 -18.57
N ALA A 570 -45.39 36.29 -17.48
CA ALA A 570 -44.62 37.17 -16.59
C ALA A 570 -43.47 37.89 -17.32
N SER A 571 -42.81 37.22 -18.26
CA SER A 571 -41.67 37.75 -19.02
C SER A 571 -42.07 38.64 -20.20
N ASN A 572 -43.29 38.47 -20.72
CA ASN A 572 -43.84 39.22 -21.85
C ASN A 572 -45.21 39.81 -21.46
N PRO A 573 -45.26 40.78 -20.52
CA PRO A 573 -46.51 41.26 -19.94
C PRO A 573 -47.36 42.08 -20.90
N THR A 574 -46.77 42.60 -21.98
CA THR A 574 -47.41 43.51 -22.92
C THR A 574 -47.23 43.05 -24.36
N GLN A 575 -48.09 42.14 -24.81
CA GLN A 575 -48.18 41.77 -26.22
C GLN A 575 -49.38 42.44 -26.90
N ALA A 576 -49.16 42.91 -28.13
CA ALA A 576 -50.21 43.44 -28.98
C ALA A 576 -51.09 42.30 -29.51
N TYR A 577 -52.36 42.59 -29.74
CA TYR A 577 -53.24 41.70 -30.48
C TYR A 577 -52.86 41.69 -31.96
N ALA A 578 -52.65 40.51 -32.52
CA ALA A 578 -52.38 40.32 -33.94
C ALA A 578 -53.54 39.54 -34.60
N PRO A 579 -53.92 39.86 -35.85
CA PRO A 579 -54.96 39.12 -36.56
C PRO A 579 -54.52 37.69 -36.86
N LEU A 580 -55.44 36.74 -36.76
CA LEU A 580 -55.23 35.40 -37.30
C LEU A 580 -55.03 35.49 -38.81
N ALA A 581 -54.22 34.58 -39.35
CA ALA A 581 -54.02 34.49 -40.79
C ALA A 581 -55.32 34.10 -41.49
N GLU A 582 -55.62 34.77 -42.61
CA GLU A 582 -56.76 34.46 -43.48
C GLU A 582 -56.47 33.30 -44.45
N VAL A 583 -55.41 32.53 -44.18
CA VAL A 583 -54.99 31.35 -44.92
C VAL A 583 -55.04 30.15 -43.97
N THR A 584 -55.74 29.09 -44.38
CA THR A 584 -55.95 27.89 -43.55
C THR A 584 -54.63 27.32 -43.05
N GLY A 585 -54.56 27.12 -41.73
CA GLY A 585 -53.45 26.46 -41.05
C GLY A 585 -52.17 27.30 -40.91
N THR A 586 -52.11 28.54 -41.42
CA THR A 586 -50.94 29.41 -41.23
C THR A 586 -50.84 29.84 -39.75
N PRO A 587 -49.73 29.54 -39.05
CA PRO A 587 -49.59 29.85 -37.64
C PRO A 587 -49.27 31.32 -37.38
N LEU A 588 -49.90 31.88 -36.35
CA LEU A 588 -49.53 33.13 -35.71
C LEU A 588 -48.69 32.80 -34.46
N ASN A 589 -47.47 33.30 -34.40
CA ASN A 589 -46.61 33.14 -33.23
C ASN A 589 -47.13 34.02 -32.07
N LEU A 590 -47.28 33.41 -30.90
CA LEU A 590 -47.82 34.07 -29.71
C LEU A 590 -46.78 34.31 -28.62
N LEU A 591 -45.92 33.34 -28.32
CA LEU A 591 -44.83 33.46 -27.32
C LEU A 591 -43.62 32.66 -27.77
N SER A 592 -42.42 33.16 -27.46
CA SER A 592 -41.15 32.46 -27.66
C SER A 592 -40.41 32.33 -26.33
N TYR A 593 -39.80 31.16 -26.13
CA TYR A 593 -38.99 30.78 -24.98
C TYR A 593 -37.56 30.53 -25.45
N THR A 594 -36.59 31.16 -24.80
CA THR A 594 -35.15 31.01 -25.12
C THR A 594 -34.46 29.96 -24.26
N GLY A 595 -35.21 29.13 -23.55
CA GLY A 595 -34.71 28.09 -22.67
C GLY A 595 -35.84 27.32 -21.96
N PRO A 596 -35.49 26.33 -21.11
CA PRO A 596 -36.47 25.52 -20.40
C PRO A 596 -37.39 26.34 -19.50
N VAL A 597 -38.66 25.94 -19.43
CA VAL A 597 -39.67 26.54 -18.56
C VAL A 597 -40.49 25.46 -17.88
N ASN A 598 -40.85 25.68 -16.62
CA ASN A 598 -41.63 24.73 -15.83
C ASN A 598 -42.90 25.40 -15.30
N GLY A 599 -44.03 25.10 -15.94
CA GLY A 599 -45.35 25.56 -15.51
C GLY A 599 -45.57 27.05 -15.72
N ASP A 600 -45.02 27.61 -16.81
CA ASP A 600 -45.23 29.03 -17.12
C ASP A 600 -46.72 29.31 -17.36
N LEU A 601 -47.26 30.30 -16.64
CA LEU A 601 -48.67 30.67 -16.69
C LEU A 601 -48.88 31.68 -17.81
N VAL A 602 -49.61 31.25 -18.83
CA VAL A 602 -49.87 32.02 -20.04
C VAL A 602 -51.32 32.47 -20.07
N THR A 603 -51.56 33.76 -20.29
CA THR A 603 -52.91 34.28 -20.59
C THR A 603 -53.04 34.47 -22.09
N ILE A 604 -53.90 33.68 -22.73
CA ILE A 604 -54.21 33.80 -24.16
C ILE A 604 -55.44 34.70 -24.30
N GLY A 605 -55.24 35.86 -24.89
CA GLY A 605 -56.30 36.83 -25.15
C GLY A 605 -56.82 36.73 -26.56
N PHE A 606 -58.13 36.93 -26.74
CA PHE A 606 -58.77 37.11 -28.03
C PHE A 606 -59.48 38.47 -28.11
N ARG A 607 -59.52 39.05 -29.30
CA ARG A 607 -60.24 40.31 -29.58
C ARG A 607 -60.99 40.20 -30.90
N GLN A 608 -62.27 40.56 -30.89
CA GLN A 608 -63.09 40.69 -32.08
C GLN A 608 -63.60 42.12 -32.21
N ALA A 609 -63.32 42.76 -33.34
CA ALA A 609 -63.92 44.05 -33.69
C ALA A 609 -65.25 43.83 -34.45
N ILE A 610 -66.25 44.64 -34.10
CA ILE A 610 -67.51 44.78 -34.83
C ILE A 610 -67.61 46.26 -35.24
N GLY A 611 -67.79 46.52 -36.53
CA GLY A 611 -68.04 47.84 -37.08
C GLY A 611 -69.51 48.26 -36.99
N ALA A 612 -69.78 49.57 -37.00
CA ALA A 612 -71.16 50.08 -36.95
C ALA A 612 -72.00 49.70 -38.19
N ALA A 613 -71.36 49.39 -39.30
CA ALA A 613 -72.01 48.95 -40.55
C ALA A 613 -71.93 47.43 -40.78
N ASP A 614 -71.38 46.66 -39.84
CA ASP A 614 -71.23 45.22 -40.00
C ASP A 614 -72.60 44.53 -39.93
N VAL A 615 -72.88 43.68 -40.92
CA VAL A 615 -74.13 42.92 -40.99
C VAL A 615 -73.97 41.63 -40.18
N LEU A 616 -74.67 41.56 -39.04
CA LEU A 616 -74.65 40.40 -38.15
C LEU A 616 -75.88 39.53 -38.34
N ARG A 617 -75.68 38.23 -38.53
CA ARG A 617 -76.75 37.22 -38.53
C ARG A 617 -77.01 36.77 -37.10
N SER A 618 -78.29 36.66 -36.72
CA SER A 618 -78.67 36.08 -35.43
C SER A 618 -78.09 34.66 -35.27
N GLY A 619 -77.51 34.37 -34.11
CA GLY A 619 -76.91 33.06 -33.80
C GLY A 619 -75.48 33.19 -33.29
N ASN A 620 -74.82 32.04 -33.15
CA ASN A 620 -73.48 31.98 -32.59
C ASN A 620 -72.42 32.17 -33.67
N TYR A 621 -71.50 33.12 -33.44
CA TYR A 621 -70.27 33.27 -34.21
C TYR A 621 -69.13 32.63 -33.44
N ALA A 622 -68.54 31.55 -33.96
CA ALA A 622 -67.51 30.80 -33.27
C ALA A 622 -66.40 30.34 -34.22
N LYS A 623 -65.27 29.94 -33.64
CA LYS A 623 -64.18 29.29 -34.36
C LYS A 623 -63.44 28.30 -33.46
N THR A 624 -62.97 27.21 -34.05
CA THR A 624 -62.05 26.25 -33.42
C THR A 624 -60.64 26.58 -33.85
N LEU A 625 -59.72 26.73 -32.90
CA LEU A 625 -58.32 27.07 -33.15
C LEU A 625 -57.41 25.93 -32.68
N THR A 626 -56.28 25.76 -33.37
CA THR A 626 -55.24 24.82 -32.98
C THR A 626 -54.09 25.58 -32.35
N PHE A 627 -53.71 25.21 -31.13
CA PHE A 627 -52.52 25.75 -30.47
C PHE A 627 -51.39 24.72 -30.52
N THR A 628 -50.20 25.18 -30.85
CA THR A 628 -49.03 24.32 -31.00
C THR A 628 -47.89 24.87 -30.15
N LEU A 629 -47.30 24.00 -29.35
CA LEU A 629 -46.01 24.22 -28.70
C LEU A 629 -44.95 23.40 -29.44
N SER A 630 -43.94 24.05 -30.00
CA SER A 630 -42.87 23.39 -30.78
C SER A 630 -41.49 23.92 -30.41
N THR A 631 -40.45 23.14 -30.71
CA THR A 631 -39.03 23.49 -30.49
C THR A 631 -38.23 23.23 -31.77
N THR A 632 -37.17 24.00 -31.98
CA THR A 632 -36.12 23.73 -32.98
C THR A 632 -34.84 23.16 -32.37
N ALA A 633 -34.74 23.13 -31.03
CA ALA A 633 -33.61 22.59 -30.25
C ALA A 633 -34.09 21.63 -29.13
N PRO A 634 -34.53 20.41 -29.49
CA PRO A 634 -35.22 19.46 -28.60
C PRO A 634 -34.38 18.76 -27.52
#